data_AF-A0A550C9S1-F1
#
_entry.id   AF-A0A550C9S1-F1
#
_cell.length_a   1.000
_cell.length_b   1.000
_cell.length_c   1.000
_cell.angle_alpha   90.00
_cell.angle_beta   90.00
_cell.angle_gamma   90.00
#
_symmetry.space_group_name_H-M   'P 1'
#
loop_
_entity.id
_entity.type
_entity.pdbx_description
1 polymer ?
#
loop_
_entity_poly.entity_id
_entity_poly.type
_entity_poly.pdbx_seq_one_letter_code
_entity_poly.pdbx_strand_id
1 'polypeptide(L)'
;MSSALLQRARAPPALRVAQASVRNYARAEPATADSKDLIRRALYPSTIRNKPTPTGTYRPDVARALLRAVPHTHAHEVIERAWLLHKRHVRKARDAELARKFRCMKEAMDELERLAPHLHLEANKREDPRQRSKAEMERGKALSTPQARALDARIRGLFPRELKVPTETPSRAGWNYNYEPFERPI
;
A
#
# COMPACT_ATOMS: atom_id res chain seq x y z
N MET A 1 39.20 50.77 -21.65
CA MET A 1 39.91 51.03 -20.38
C MET A 1 38.90 50.77 -19.27
N SER A 2 38.95 49.77 -18.39
CA SER A 2 40.02 48.90 -17.96
C SER A 2 39.41 47.65 -17.30
N SER A 3 40.09 46.52 -17.51
CA SER A 3 39.88 45.23 -16.86
C SER A 3 40.17 45.31 -15.36
N ALA A 4 39.34 44.69 -14.51
CA ALA A 4 39.69 44.38 -13.12
C ALA A 4 39.63 42.86 -12.92
N LEU A 5 40.83 42.29 -12.85
CA LEU A 5 41.13 40.87 -12.76
C LEU A 5 40.80 40.30 -11.37
N LEU A 6 40.33 39.05 -11.42
CA LEU A 6 40.15 38.08 -10.35
C LEU A 6 41.33 38.04 -9.36
N GLN A 7 41.08 38.34 -8.08
CA GLN A 7 41.97 37.91 -6.99
C GLN A 7 41.32 36.76 -6.23
N ARG A 8 41.67 35.53 -6.63
CA ARG A 8 41.37 34.31 -5.89
C ARG A 8 42.48 34.09 -4.87
N ALA A 9 42.24 34.51 -3.63
CA ALA A 9 43.15 34.22 -2.51
C ALA A 9 43.27 32.70 -2.30
N ARG A 10 44.50 32.18 -2.38
CA ARG A 10 44.85 30.81 -1.98
C ARG A 10 44.88 30.75 -0.46
N ALA A 11 43.85 30.20 0.16
CA ALA A 11 43.94 29.73 1.54
C ALA A 11 44.81 28.46 1.60
N PRO A 12 45.71 28.31 2.58
CA PRO A 12 46.45 27.06 2.77
C PRO A 12 45.47 25.94 3.18
N PRO A 13 45.65 24.71 2.71
CA PRO A 13 44.81 23.60 3.15
C PRO A 13 45.07 23.34 4.64
N ALA A 14 44.01 23.41 5.45
CA ALA A 14 44.04 22.94 6.83
C ALA A 14 44.51 21.47 6.86
N LEU A 15 45.60 21.21 7.58
CA LEU A 15 46.11 19.87 7.85
C LEU A 15 45.01 19.06 8.55
N ARG A 16 44.29 18.24 7.77
CA ARG A 16 43.42 17.21 8.34
C ARG A 16 44.32 16.19 9.01
N VAL A 17 44.19 16.09 10.33
CA VAL A 17 44.66 14.95 11.11
C VAL A 17 44.17 13.70 10.40
N ALA A 18 45.10 12.93 9.84
CA ALA A 18 44.81 11.63 9.26
C ALA A 18 44.38 10.71 10.40
N GLN A 19 43.07 10.64 10.67
CA GLN A 19 42.53 9.55 11.45
C GLN A 19 42.82 8.28 10.65
N ALA A 20 43.79 7.50 11.11
CA ALA A 20 44.15 6.22 10.54
C ALA A 20 42.89 5.37 10.46
N SER A 21 42.34 5.22 9.25
CA SER A 21 41.23 4.31 9.01
C SER A 21 41.80 2.91 9.17
N VAL A 22 41.54 2.29 10.33
CA VAL A 22 41.82 0.88 10.53
C VAL A 22 41.00 0.11 9.50
N ARG A 23 41.67 -0.38 8.45
CA ARG A 23 41.06 -1.12 7.34
C ARG A 23 40.69 -2.52 7.84
N ASN A 24 39.44 -2.69 8.29
CA ASN A 24 38.89 -4.01 8.58
C ASN A 24 38.21 -4.67 7.37
N TYR A 25 38.37 -4.12 6.16
CA TYR A 25 37.55 -4.46 4.99
C TYR A 25 37.86 -5.80 4.31
N ALA A 26 38.82 -6.57 4.81
CA ALA A 26 39.19 -7.86 4.24
C ALA A 26 39.31 -8.98 5.28
N ARG A 27 38.68 -8.84 6.45
CA ARG A 27 38.55 -9.99 7.36
C ARG A 27 37.25 -10.71 7.00
N ALA A 28 37.37 -11.93 6.50
CA ALA A 28 36.25 -12.86 6.51
C ALA A 28 35.66 -12.88 7.93
N GLU A 29 34.40 -12.49 8.07
CA GLU A 29 33.72 -12.44 9.37
C GLU A 29 33.85 -13.83 10.02
N PRO A 30 34.28 -13.92 11.30
CA PRO A 30 34.20 -15.20 11.99
C PRO A 30 32.73 -15.64 11.95
N ALA A 31 32.50 -16.95 11.77
CA ALA A 31 31.17 -17.58 11.63
C ALA A 31 30.25 -17.44 12.88
N THR A 32 30.56 -16.49 13.77
CA THR A 32 29.91 -16.20 15.05
C THR A 32 29.48 -14.73 15.16
N ALA A 33 29.31 -14.01 14.05
CA ALA A 33 28.64 -12.71 14.09
C ALA A 33 27.15 -12.91 14.40
N ASP A 34 26.73 -12.49 15.58
CA ASP A 34 25.33 -12.55 16.01
C ASP A 34 24.41 -11.93 14.93
N SER A 35 23.37 -12.65 14.51
CA SER A 35 22.39 -12.16 13.51
C SER A 35 21.85 -10.76 13.84
N LYS A 36 21.75 -10.43 15.14
CA LYS A 36 21.37 -9.11 15.64
C LYS A 36 22.35 -8.01 15.24
N ASP A 37 23.65 -8.29 15.20
CA ASP A 37 24.68 -7.31 14.83
C ASP A 37 24.78 -7.13 13.32
N LEU A 38 24.52 -8.19 12.54
CA LEU A 38 24.34 -8.07 11.09
C LEU A 38 23.12 -7.22 10.74
N ILE A 39 21.98 -7.45 11.42
CA ILE A 39 20.77 -6.64 11.27
C ILE A 39 21.02 -5.19 11.73
N ARG A 40 21.69 -4.97 12.86
CA ARG A 40 22.06 -3.61 13.32
C ARG A 40 22.98 -2.90 12.35
N ARG A 41 23.99 -3.58 11.79
CA ARG A 41 24.90 -3.00 10.78
C ARG A 41 24.18 -2.70 9.46
N ALA A 42 23.21 -3.51 9.07
CA ALA A 42 22.38 -3.27 7.89
C ALA A 42 21.44 -2.08 8.11
N LEU A 43 20.73 -2.03 9.24
CA LEU A 43 19.76 -0.97 9.57
C LEU A 43 20.42 0.35 10.00
N TYR A 44 21.61 0.31 10.59
CA TYR A 44 22.34 1.48 11.07
C TYR A 44 23.81 1.38 10.68
N PRO A 45 24.15 1.62 9.40
CA PRO A 45 25.54 1.57 8.95
C PRO A 45 26.33 2.63 9.71
N SER A 46 27.48 2.24 10.28
CA SER A 46 28.33 3.13 11.06
C SER A 46 28.82 4.27 10.16
N THR A 47 28.17 5.43 10.30
CA THR A 47 28.44 6.81 9.83
C THR A 47 29.60 7.07 8.86
N ILE A 48 29.82 6.22 7.86
CA ILE A 48 30.76 6.45 6.76
C ILE A 48 29.93 6.97 5.60
N ARG A 49 30.05 8.27 5.34
CA ARG A 49 29.39 9.04 4.27
C ARG A 49 29.70 8.57 2.84
N ASN A 50 30.22 7.36 2.64
CA ASN A 50 30.70 6.84 1.36
C ASN A 50 29.95 5.60 0.88
N LYS A 51 28.94 5.10 1.62
CA LYS A 51 28.11 3.96 1.20
C LYS A 51 26.63 4.24 1.40
N PRO A 52 25.75 3.86 0.45
CA PRO A 52 24.32 4.05 0.58
C PRO A 52 23.78 3.16 1.70
N THR A 53 23.09 3.77 2.66
CA THR A 53 22.45 3.08 3.79
C THR A 53 21.00 2.71 3.42
N PRO A 54 20.50 1.50 3.73
CA PRO A 54 19.14 1.08 3.36
C PRO A 54 18.04 1.82 4.14
N THR A 55 18.36 2.39 5.30
CA THR A 55 17.44 3.08 6.22
C THR A 55 17.85 4.52 6.53
N GLY A 56 19.02 4.97 6.06
CA GLY A 56 19.61 6.27 6.41
C GLY A 56 19.55 7.32 5.28
N THR A 57 19.37 8.55 5.72
CA THR A 57 19.11 9.81 5.00
C THR A 57 20.16 10.26 3.98
N TYR A 58 21.32 9.60 3.86
CA TYR A 58 22.37 9.99 2.92
C TYR A 58 22.51 8.98 1.77
N ARG A 59 21.84 9.25 0.65
CA ARG A 59 21.99 8.51 -0.61
C ARG A 59 22.43 9.47 -1.73
N PRO A 60 23.75 9.67 -1.94
CA PRO A 60 24.25 10.58 -2.97
C PRO A 60 23.86 10.11 -4.39
N ASP A 61 23.59 8.80 -4.55
CA ASP A 61 23.09 8.24 -5.80
C ASP A 61 21.68 8.72 -6.13
N VAL A 62 20.84 8.93 -5.11
CA VAL A 62 19.49 9.47 -5.29
C VAL A 62 19.56 10.92 -5.72
N ALA A 63 20.42 11.74 -5.10
CA ALA A 63 20.62 13.13 -5.52
C ALA A 63 21.13 13.20 -6.98
N ARG A 64 22.11 12.37 -7.35
CA ARG A 64 22.62 12.28 -8.73
C ARG A 64 21.56 11.77 -9.71
N ALA A 65 20.76 10.78 -9.32
CA ALA A 65 19.66 10.24 -10.12
C ALA A 65 18.53 11.26 -10.29
N LEU A 66 18.18 12.02 -9.25
CA LEU A 66 17.20 13.09 -9.29
C LEU A 66 17.65 14.21 -10.22
N LEU A 67 18.91 14.65 -10.14
CA LEU A 67 19.47 15.64 -11.06
C LEU A 67 19.43 15.17 -12.53
N ARG A 68 19.58 13.86 -12.78
CA ARG A 68 19.50 13.28 -14.12
C ARG A 68 18.05 13.12 -14.61
N ALA A 69 17.13 12.71 -13.73
CA ALA A 69 15.74 12.45 -14.06
C ALA A 69 14.89 13.74 -14.12
N VAL A 70 15.24 14.73 -13.31
CA VAL A 70 14.61 16.05 -13.25
C VAL A 70 15.70 17.10 -13.49
N PRO A 71 15.99 17.43 -14.76
CA PRO A 71 17.01 18.41 -15.07
C PRO A 71 16.58 19.84 -14.71
N HIS A 72 15.26 20.09 -14.62
CA HIS A 72 14.67 21.41 -14.38
C HIS A 72 13.62 21.34 -13.26
N THR A 73 13.76 22.19 -12.24
CA THR A 73 12.81 22.30 -11.11
C THR A 73 11.39 22.60 -11.58
N HIS A 74 11.25 23.52 -12.54
CA HIS A 74 9.96 23.89 -13.12
C HIS A 74 9.22 22.69 -13.75
N ALA A 75 9.93 21.79 -14.43
CA ALA A 75 9.30 20.61 -15.04
C ALA A 75 8.71 19.68 -13.98
N HIS A 76 9.43 19.48 -12.87
CA HIS A 76 8.93 18.70 -11.74
C HIS A 76 7.70 19.34 -11.10
N GLU A 77 7.72 20.64 -10.83
CA GLU A 77 6.55 21.32 -10.27
C GLU A 77 5.32 21.24 -11.19
N VAL A 78 5.52 21.36 -12.51
CA VAL A 78 4.42 21.24 -13.49
C VAL A 78 3.84 19.83 -13.46
N ILE A 79 4.69 18.80 -13.46
CA ILE A 79 4.26 17.40 -13.37
C ILE A 79 3.49 17.16 -12.07
N GLU A 80 3.99 17.66 -10.94
CA GLU A 80 3.32 17.52 -9.65
C GLU A 80 1.96 18.22 -9.62
N ARG A 81 1.90 19.48 -10.07
CA ARG A 81 0.64 20.23 -10.16
C ARG A 81 -0.38 19.52 -11.05
N ALA A 82 0.05 19.05 -12.22
CA ALA A 82 -0.80 18.29 -13.14
C ALA A 82 -1.31 16.99 -12.52
N TRP A 83 -0.45 16.25 -11.82
CA TRP A 83 -0.80 15.00 -11.15
C TRP A 83 -1.79 15.20 -10.00
N LEU A 84 -1.58 16.23 -9.17
CA LEU A 84 -2.48 16.59 -8.09
C LEU A 84 -3.85 17.04 -8.64
N LEU A 85 -3.86 17.80 -9.74
CA LEU A 85 -5.08 18.19 -10.43
C LEU A 85 -5.84 16.96 -10.96
N HIS A 86 -5.13 16.03 -11.61
CA HIS A 86 -5.71 14.76 -12.08
C HIS A 86 -6.32 13.95 -10.92
N LYS A 87 -5.58 13.76 -9.82
CA LYS A 87 -6.08 13.08 -8.61
C LYS A 87 -7.35 13.74 -8.05
N ARG A 88 -7.41 15.08 -8.05
CA ARG A 88 -8.60 15.83 -7.64
C ARG A 88 -9.79 15.53 -8.55
N HIS A 89 -9.59 15.51 -9.87
CA HIS A 89 -10.65 15.18 -10.83
C HIS A 89 -11.16 13.74 -10.65
N VAL A 90 -10.25 12.77 -10.50
CA VAL A 90 -10.61 11.36 -10.24
C VAL A 90 -11.43 11.24 -8.95
N ARG A 91 -11.03 11.93 -7.88
CA ARG A 91 -11.79 11.94 -6.62
C ARG A 91 -13.20 12.50 -6.83
N LYS A 92 -13.32 13.69 -7.43
CA LYS A 92 -14.61 14.32 -7.70
C LYS A 92 -15.53 13.44 -8.56
N ALA A 93 -14.97 12.76 -9.56
CA ALA A 93 -15.73 11.85 -10.41
C ALA A 93 -16.29 10.66 -9.62
N ARG A 94 -15.46 10.04 -8.75
CA ARG A 94 -15.88 8.96 -7.86
C ARG A 94 -16.94 9.44 -6.86
N ASP A 95 -16.75 10.60 -6.25
CA ASP A 95 -17.72 11.18 -5.30
C ASP A 95 -19.07 11.46 -5.98
N ALA A 96 -19.05 11.99 -7.20
CA ALA A 96 -20.26 12.22 -7.99
C ALA A 96 -20.97 10.89 -8.33
N GLU A 97 -20.23 9.84 -8.66
CA GLU A 97 -20.81 8.52 -8.91
C GLU A 97 -21.41 7.90 -7.64
N LEU A 98 -20.71 7.98 -6.51
CA LEU A 98 -21.22 7.54 -5.21
C LEU A 98 -22.49 8.29 -4.82
N ALA A 99 -22.54 9.61 -5.02
CA ALA A 99 -23.73 10.41 -4.77
C ALA A 99 -24.91 9.99 -5.66
N ARG A 100 -24.67 9.67 -6.94
CA ARG A 100 -25.71 9.15 -7.84
C ARG A 100 -26.24 7.80 -7.36
N LYS A 101 -25.35 6.86 -7.02
CA LYS A 101 -25.72 5.52 -6.51
C LYS A 101 -26.51 5.64 -5.21
N PHE A 102 -26.07 6.49 -4.30
CA PHE A 102 -26.75 6.73 -3.03
C PHE A 102 -28.15 7.33 -3.22
N ARG A 103 -28.29 8.32 -4.11
CA ARG A 103 -29.60 8.90 -4.43
C ARG A 103 -30.57 7.86 -4.99
N CYS A 104 -30.13 7.08 -5.98
CA CYS A 104 -30.95 6.00 -6.55
C CYS A 104 -31.36 4.96 -5.49
N MET A 105 -30.42 4.56 -4.62
CA MET A 105 -30.71 3.66 -3.50
C MET A 105 -31.73 4.25 -2.52
N LYS A 106 -31.63 5.54 -2.21
CA LYS A 106 -32.57 6.22 -1.33
C LYS A 106 -33.97 6.28 -1.96
N GLU A 107 -34.07 6.70 -3.22
CA GLU A 107 -35.33 6.75 -3.96
C GLU A 107 -36.02 5.38 -3.96
N ALA A 108 -35.27 4.30 -4.24
CA ALA A 108 -35.79 2.94 -4.19
C ALA A 108 -36.27 2.52 -2.78
N MET A 109 -35.57 2.91 -1.72
CA MET A 109 -35.98 2.61 -0.33
C MET A 109 -37.20 3.41 0.10
N ASP A 110 -37.31 4.67 -0.32
CA ASP A 110 -38.47 5.54 -0.07
C ASP A 110 -39.72 5.00 -0.81
N GLU A 111 -39.55 4.45 -2.02
CA GLU A 111 -40.62 3.76 -2.74
C GLU A 111 -41.02 2.43 -2.07
N LEU A 112 -40.04 1.63 -1.64
CA LEU A 112 -40.28 0.37 -0.95
C LEU A 112 -41.05 0.57 0.36
N GLU A 113 -40.75 1.63 1.10
CA GLU A 113 -41.46 1.98 2.34
C GLU A 113 -42.95 2.24 2.09
N ARG A 114 -43.27 2.93 0.98
CA ARG A 114 -44.66 3.25 0.61
C ARG A 114 -45.44 2.02 0.16
N LEU A 115 -44.81 1.14 -0.62
CA LEU A 115 -45.48 -0.02 -1.22
C LEU A 115 -45.54 -1.22 -0.27
N ALA A 116 -44.43 -1.52 0.41
CA ALA A 116 -44.27 -2.72 1.23
C ALA A 116 -43.42 -2.43 2.49
N PRO A 117 -44.05 -1.89 3.57
CA PRO A 117 -43.34 -1.55 4.80
C PRO A 117 -42.60 -2.74 5.44
N HIS A 118 -43.14 -3.95 5.31
CA HIS A 118 -42.50 -5.15 5.85
C HIS A 118 -41.14 -5.43 5.20
N LEU A 119 -41.05 -5.38 3.86
CA LEU A 119 -39.78 -5.57 3.12
C LEU A 119 -38.78 -4.46 3.42
N HIS A 120 -39.26 -3.22 3.59
CA HIS A 120 -38.41 -2.10 4.00
C HIS A 120 -37.75 -2.36 5.36
N LEU A 121 -38.53 -2.86 6.35
CA LEU A 121 -37.98 -3.26 7.65
C LEU A 121 -36.97 -4.39 7.52
N GLU A 122 -37.20 -5.36 6.62
CA GLU A 122 -36.26 -6.45 6.38
C GLU A 122 -34.95 -6.00 5.73
N ALA A 123 -35.03 -5.13 4.73
CA ALA A 123 -33.88 -4.59 4.03
C ALA A 123 -33.00 -3.71 4.93
N ASN A 124 -33.61 -3.02 5.91
CA ASN A 124 -32.91 -2.20 6.89
C ASN A 124 -32.36 -2.96 8.10
N LYS A 125 -32.48 -4.31 8.14
CA LYS A 125 -31.85 -5.13 9.17
C LYS A 125 -30.33 -4.96 9.11
N ARG A 126 -29.72 -4.55 10.22
CA ARG A 126 -28.26 -4.48 10.34
C ARG A 126 -27.71 -5.88 10.57
N GLU A 127 -26.89 -6.36 9.65
CA GLU A 127 -26.19 -7.63 9.81
C GLU A 127 -24.88 -7.41 10.57
N ASP A 128 -24.75 -7.99 11.76
CA ASP A 128 -23.49 -8.02 12.51
C ASP A 128 -22.61 -9.18 12.00
N PRO A 129 -21.47 -8.91 11.33
CA PRO A 129 -20.67 -9.97 10.71
C PRO A 129 -19.98 -10.90 11.72
N ARG A 130 -19.93 -10.51 13.00
CA ARG A 130 -19.32 -11.31 14.07
C ARG A 130 -20.29 -12.33 14.66
N GLN A 131 -21.60 -12.09 14.55
CA GLN A 131 -22.61 -12.95 15.14
C GLN A 131 -23.02 -14.03 14.14
N ARG A 132 -22.82 -15.31 14.49
CA ARG A 132 -23.34 -16.44 13.72
C ARG A 132 -24.70 -16.84 14.27
N SER A 133 -25.65 -17.14 13.39
CA SER A 133 -26.96 -17.64 13.84
C SER A 133 -26.81 -19.02 14.46
N LYS A 134 -27.68 -19.38 15.41
CA LYS A 134 -27.65 -20.71 16.04
C LYS A 134 -27.80 -21.83 14.99
N ALA A 135 -28.65 -21.62 13.99
CA ALA A 135 -28.84 -22.55 12.88
C ALA A 135 -27.56 -22.73 12.02
N GLU A 136 -26.83 -21.64 11.76
CA GLU A 136 -25.54 -21.69 11.07
C GLU A 136 -24.48 -22.44 11.89
N MET A 137 -24.47 -22.27 13.21
CA MET A 137 -23.53 -23.01 14.08
C MET A 137 -23.81 -24.51 14.08
N GLU A 138 -25.07 -24.93 14.20
CA GLU A 138 -25.41 -26.37 14.23
C GLU A 138 -25.15 -27.04 12.88
N ARG A 139 -25.47 -26.39 11.75
CA ARG A 139 -25.10 -26.93 10.43
C ARG A 139 -23.58 -26.94 10.25
N GLY A 140 -22.86 -25.93 10.72
CA GLY A 140 -21.40 -25.89 10.68
C GLY A 140 -20.74 -27.11 11.32
N LYS A 141 -21.33 -27.65 12.40
CA LYS A 141 -20.85 -28.88 13.06
C LYS A 141 -21.13 -30.15 12.25
N ALA A 142 -22.22 -30.17 11.48
CA ALA A 142 -22.63 -31.32 10.67
C ALA A 142 -21.97 -31.38 9.29
N LEU A 143 -21.41 -30.25 8.81
CA LEU A 143 -20.84 -30.13 7.47
C LEU A 143 -19.45 -30.79 7.38
N SER A 144 -19.15 -31.31 6.19
CA SER A 144 -17.82 -31.81 5.86
C SER A 144 -16.80 -30.68 5.84
N THR A 145 -15.53 -30.98 6.14
CA THR A 145 -14.42 -30.01 6.19
C THR A 145 -14.36 -29.00 5.02
N PRO A 146 -14.50 -29.39 3.72
CA PRO A 146 -14.54 -28.42 2.63
C PRO A 146 -15.75 -27.49 2.66
N GLN A 147 -16.93 -27.99 3.03
CA GLN A 147 -18.15 -27.19 3.14
C GLN A 147 -18.09 -26.24 4.35
N ALA A 148 -17.49 -26.68 5.47
CA ALA A 148 -17.24 -25.82 6.62
C ALA A 148 -16.31 -24.64 6.25
N ARG A 149 -15.25 -24.90 5.45
CA ARG A 149 -14.39 -23.84 4.92
C ARG A 149 -15.13 -22.88 4.00
N ALA A 150 -16.05 -23.37 3.17
CA ALA A 150 -16.89 -22.53 2.31
C ALA A 150 -17.85 -21.64 3.14
N LEU A 151 -18.46 -22.18 4.19
CA LEU A 151 -19.29 -21.42 5.13
C LEU A 151 -18.47 -20.30 5.78
N ASP A 152 -17.27 -20.61 6.27
CA ASP A 152 -16.36 -19.65 6.88
C ASP A 152 -15.83 -18.59 5.90
N ALA A 153 -15.74 -18.90 4.61
CA ALA A 153 -15.28 -17.96 3.58
C ALA A 153 -16.33 -16.91 3.21
N ARG A 154 -17.60 -17.13 3.54
CA ARG A 154 -18.75 -16.32 3.08
C ARG A 154 -19.55 -15.76 4.25
N ILE A 155 -18.89 -15.04 5.15
CA ILE A 155 -19.52 -14.45 6.34
C ILE A 155 -20.51 -13.35 5.90
N ARG A 156 -21.74 -13.38 6.42
CA ARG A 156 -22.77 -12.33 6.21
C ARG A 156 -22.25 -10.95 6.61
N GLY A 157 -22.70 -9.90 5.92
CA GLY A 157 -22.20 -8.53 6.12
C GLY A 157 -20.75 -8.27 5.70
N LEU A 158 -19.98 -9.27 5.26
CA LEU A 158 -18.61 -9.10 4.72
C LEU A 158 -18.54 -9.52 3.25
N PHE A 159 -17.56 -8.97 2.54
CA PHE A 159 -17.25 -9.44 1.19
C PHE A 159 -16.80 -10.91 1.22
N PRO A 160 -17.32 -11.77 0.33
CA PRO A 160 -16.85 -13.14 0.19
C PRO A 160 -15.36 -13.18 -0.13
N ARG A 161 -14.62 -14.12 0.47
CA ARG A 161 -13.16 -14.27 0.23
C ARG A 161 -12.82 -14.64 -1.21
N GLU A 162 -13.79 -15.16 -1.96
CA GLU A 162 -13.66 -15.49 -3.38
C GLU A 162 -13.59 -14.22 -4.26
N LEU A 163 -14.08 -13.08 -3.77
CA LEU A 163 -13.97 -11.77 -4.43
C LEU A 163 -12.55 -11.22 -4.21
N LYS A 164 -11.63 -11.64 -5.07
CA LYS A 164 -10.21 -11.28 -5.01
C LYS A 164 -9.96 -9.86 -5.53
N VAL A 165 -8.88 -9.25 -5.02
CA VAL A 165 -8.35 -8.00 -5.57
C VAL A 165 -7.83 -8.25 -6.99
N PRO A 166 -8.12 -7.35 -7.96
CA PRO A 166 -7.61 -7.48 -9.32
C PRO A 166 -6.08 -7.58 -9.36
N THR A 167 -5.57 -8.46 -10.23
CA THR A 167 -4.13 -8.64 -10.49
C THR A 167 -3.78 -8.05 -11.86
N GLU A 168 -2.52 -7.63 -12.03
CA GLU A 168 -2.03 -7.05 -13.30
C GLU A 168 -2.19 -8.03 -14.48
N THR A 169 -1.89 -9.30 -14.25
CA THR A 169 -2.11 -10.37 -15.23
C THR A 169 -3.17 -11.35 -14.74
N PRO A 170 -4.02 -11.89 -15.65
CA PRO A 170 -5.04 -12.85 -15.27
C PRO A 170 -4.41 -14.19 -14.87
N SER A 171 -5.16 -14.98 -14.11
CA SER A 171 -4.74 -16.34 -13.77
C SER A 171 -4.78 -17.25 -15.00
N ARG A 172 -3.92 -18.28 -15.04
CA ARG A 172 -3.91 -19.27 -16.13
C ARG A 172 -5.24 -20.02 -16.27
N ALA A 173 -5.93 -20.25 -15.16
CA ALA A 173 -7.22 -20.91 -15.13
C ALA A 173 -8.39 -19.97 -15.51
N GLY A 174 -8.17 -18.65 -15.56
CA GLY A 174 -9.20 -17.68 -15.89
C GLY A 174 -10.34 -17.64 -14.87
N TRP A 175 -11.56 -17.91 -15.34
CA TRP A 175 -12.80 -17.93 -14.57
C TRP A 175 -13.22 -19.37 -14.23
N ASN A 176 -13.73 -19.61 -13.03
CA ASN A 176 -14.22 -20.93 -12.63
C ASN A 176 -15.69 -21.11 -13.08
N TYR A 177 -15.90 -21.89 -14.15
CA TYR A 177 -17.24 -22.21 -14.63
C TYR A 177 -17.93 -23.36 -13.87
N ASN A 178 -17.16 -24.18 -13.14
CA ASN A 178 -17.67 -25.31 -12.37
C ASN A 178 -17.98 -24.90 -10.92
N TYR A 179 -18.55 -23.71 -10.75
CA TYR A 179 -18.87 -23.18 -9.43
C TYR A 179 -20.15 -23.82 -8.89
N GLU A 180 -20.08 -24.36 -7.67
CA GLU A 180 -21.23 -24.92 -6.96
C GLU A 180 -21.72 -23.94 -5.87
N PRO A 181 -23.01 -23.54 -5.88
CA PRO A 181 -23.59 -22.71 -4.83
C PRO A 181 -23.56 -23.42 -3.47
N PHE A 182 -23.22 -22.66 -2.43
CA PHE A 182 -23.34 -23.13 -1.05
C PHE A 182 -24.69 -22.68 -0.48
N GLU A 183 -25.52 -23.62 -0.08
CA GLU A 183 -26.80 -23.33 0.58
C GLU A 183 -26.60 -23.02 2.06
N ARG A 184 -26.73 -21.74 2.40
CA ARG A 184 -26.65 -21.28 3.80
C ARG A 184 -28.02 -21.46 4.47
N PRO A 185 -28.09 -22.05 5.67
CA PRO A 185 -29.31 -21.99 6.48
C PRO A 185 -29.66 -20.52 6.76
N ILE A 186 -30.87 -20.12 6.42
CA ILE A 186 -31.47 -18.86 6.86
C ILE A 186 -31.99 -19.06 8.28
#